data_AF-A0A1A8IS92-F1
#
_entry.id   AF-A0A1A8IS92-F1
#
_cell.length_a   1.000
_cell.length_b   1.000
_cell.length_c   1.000
_cell.angle_alpha   90.00
_cell.angle_beta   90.00
_cell.angle_gamma   90.00
#
_symmetry.space_group_name_H-M   'P 1'
#
loop_
_entity.id
_entity.type
_entity.pdbx_description
1 polymer ?
#
loop_
_entity_poly.entity_id
_entity_poly.type
_entity_poly.pdbx_seq_one_letter_code
_entity_poly.pdbx_strand_id
1 'polypeptide(L)' 'TCPPMCLCISDSVSCSASGLARPPRSLPFSSVTLDLSYNHLSWLGSDGFSMMPRLENLWMARNQIRTLRH' A
#
# COMPACT_ATOMS: atom_id res chain seq x y z
N THR A 1 0.11 12.26 -5.00
CA THR A 1 0.99 12.92 -4.01
C THR A 1 1.54 11.87 -3.06
N CYS A 2 2.76 12.02 -2.57
CA CYS A 2 3.36 11.09 -1.61
C CYS A 2 2.83 11.35 -0.19
N PRO A 3 2.30 10.35 0.54
CA PRO A 3 1.92 10.51 1.94
C PRO A 3 3.13 10.79 2.84
N PRO A 4 2.97 11.57 3.94
CA PRO A 4 4.07 11.89 4.86
C PRO A 4 4.60 10.68 5.64
N MET A 5 3.78 9.64 5.83
CA MET A 5 4.22 8.38 6.43
C MET A 5 4.93 7.45 5.44
N CYS A 6 5.02 7.82 4.15
CA CYS A 6 5.63 6.99 3.14
C CYS A 6 6.87 7.67 2.55
N LEU A 7 7.82 6.85 2.11
CA LEU A 7 8.94 7.27 1.28
C LEU A 7 8.60 6.98 -0.18
N CYS A 8 8.60 8.00 -1.02
CA CYS A 8 8.39 7.85 -2.46
C CYS A 8 9.67 8.21 -3.21
N ILE A 9 10.18 7.27 -4.00
CA ILE A 9 11.37 7.44 -4.84
C ILE A 9 11.01 6.90 -6.23
N SER A 10 11.11 7.76 -7.24
CA SER A 10 10.73 7.41 -8.61
C SER A 10 9.28 6.89 -8.67
N ASP A 11 9.07 5.65 -9.10
CA ASP A 11 7.81 4.93 -9.20
C ASP A 11 7.55 3.97 -8.02
N SER A 12 8.41 4.02 -7.00
CA SER A 12 8.36 3.13 -5.84
C SER A 12 7.90 3.90 -4.61
N VAL A 13 6.97 3.29 -3.86
CA VAL A 13 6.40 3.85 -2.64
C VAL A 13 6.55 2.83 -1.52
N SER A 14 7.26 3.20 -0.47
CA SER A 14 7.37 2.39 0.75
C SER A 14 6.69 3.09 1.91
N CYS A 15 5.69 2.44 2.49
CA CYS A 15 5.03 2.80 3.73
C CYS A 15 5.26 1.70 4.79
N SER A 16 6.42 1.04 4.71
CA SER A 16 6.79 -0.03 5.62
C SER A 16 6.92 0.50 7.05
N ALA A 17 6.58 -0.33 8.05
CA ALA A 17 6.70 -0.01 9.48
C ALA A 17 6.05 1.32 9.91
N SER A 18 4.98 1.74 9.21
CA SER A 18 4.32 3.03 9.42
C SER A 18 3.09 2.96 10.34
N GLY A 19 2.85 1.80 10.97
CA GLY A 19 1.73 1.59 11.89
C GLY A 19 0.36 1.59 11.22
N LEU A 20 0.29 1.33 9.90
CA LEU A 20 -0.94 1.42 9.13
C LEU A 20 -1.92 0.30 9.52
N ALA A 21 -3.12 0.68 9.93
CA ALA A 21 -4.26 -0.24 10.09
C ALA A 21 -5.14 -0.32 8.82
N ARG A 22 -4.98 0.63 7.90
CA ARG A 22 -5.67 0.69 6.60
C ARG A 22 -4.72 1.20 5.52
N PRO A 23 -4.93 0.82 4.24
CA PRO A 23 -4.16 1.37 3.13
C PRO A 23 -4.31 2.91 3.05
N PRO A 24 -3.25 3.65 2.69
CA PRO A 24 -3.33 5.10 2.49
C PRO A 24 -4.28 5.44 1.33
N ARG A 25 -5.15 6.45 1.52
CA ARG A 25 -6.12 6.87 0.49
C ARG A 25 -5.49 7.60 -0.70
N SER A 26 -4.33 8.20 -0.51
CA SER A 26 -3.69 9.09 -1.47
C SER A 26 -2.28 8.61 -1.77
N LEU A 27 -2.14 7.70 -2.73
CA LEU A 27 -0.85 7.24 -3.21
C LEU A 27 -0.63 7.78 -4.63
N PRO A 28 0.63 7.92 -5.10
CA PRO A 28 0.90 8.25 -6.49
C PRO A 28 0.27 7.21 -7.44
N PHE A 29 -0.57 7.65 -8.37
CA PHE A 29 -1.26 6.76 -9.33
C PHE A 29 -0.28 6.08 -10.30
N SER A 30 0.90 6.67 -10.49
CA SER A 30 1.96 6.20 -11.39
C SER A 30 2.90 5.19 -10.75
N SER A 31 2.64 4.78 -9.51
CA SER A 31 3.48 3.83 -8.79
C SER A 31 3.46 2.44 -9.42
N VAL A 32 4.65 1.86 -9.59
CA VAL A 32 4.86 0.49 -10.07
C VAL A 32 5.08 -0.46 -8.89
N THR A 33 5.72 0.03 -7.84
CA THR A 33 6.02 -0.74 -6.63
C THR A 33 5.42 -0.09 -5.40
N LEU A 34 4.68 -0.85 -4.59
CA LEU A 34 4.11 -0.43 -3.33
C LEU A 34 4.49 -1.42 -2.21
N ASP A 35 5.17 -0.92 -1.19
CA ASP A 35 5.53 -1.68 0.00
C ASP A 35 4.71 -1.21 1.22
N LEU A 36 3.83 -2.09 1.68
CA LEU A 36 3.00 -1.95 2.89
C LEU A 36 3.42 -2.96 3.97
N SER A 37 4.62 -3.52 3.89
CA SER A 37 5.09 -4.55 4.83
C SER A 37 5.24 -4.02 6.25
N TYR A 38 5.25 -4.91 7.25
CA TYR A 38 5.43 -4.56 8.66
C TYR A 38 4.38 -3.56 9.19
N ASN A 39 3.12 -3.73 8.79
CA ASN A 39 2.00 -2.91 9.24
C ASN A 39 0.94 -3.77 9.99
N HIS A 40 -0.20 -3.16 10.32
CA HIS A 40 -1.31 -3.80 11.03
C HIS A 40 -2.54 -3.94 10.12
N LEU A 41 -2.34 -4.14 8.82
CA LEU A 41 -3.44 -4.30 7.88
C LEU A 41 -4.16 -5.60 8.18
N SER A 42 -5.45 -5.51 8.51
CA SER A 42 -6.31 -6.68 8.77
C SER A 42 -7.17 -7.05 7.56
N TRP A 43 -7.32 -6.12 6.61
CA TRP A 43 -8.17 -6.23 5.43
C TRP A 43 -7.64 -5.34 4.31
N LEU A 44 -7.82 -5.80 3.07
CA LEU A 44 -7.58 -5.02 1.86
C LEU A 44 -8.92 -4.72 1.20
N GLY A 45 -9.17 -3.43 0.95
CA GLY A 45 -10.38 -3.01 0.27
C GLY A 45 -10.40 -3.40 -1.19
N SER A 46 -11.60 -3.73 -1.69
CA SER A 46 -11.87 -3.97 -3.11
C SER A 46 -11.35 -2.85 -4.00
N ASP A 47 -11.41 -1.61 -3.48
CA ASP A 47 -10.99 -0.41 -4.20
C ASP A 47 -9.58 0.08 -3.83
N GLY A 48 -8.85 -0.66 -2.99
CA GLY A 48 -7.60 -0.17 -2.37
C GLY A 48 -6.52 0.22 -3.38
N PHE A 49 -6.52 -0.43 -4.54
CA PHE A 49 -5.51 -0.22 -5.59
C PHE A 49 -6.13 -0.04 -6.99
N SER A 50 -7.45 0.04 -7.11
CA SER A 50 -8.15 0.17 -8.40
C SER A 50 -7.77 1.44 -9.16
N MET A 51 -7.23 2.45 -8.47
CA MET A 51 -6.70 3.69 -9.04
C MET A 51 -5.22 3.64 -9.43
N MET A 52 -4.59 2.47 -9.38
CA MET A 52 -3.16 2.28 -9.67
C MET A 52 -2.97 1.34 -10.88
N PRO A 53 -3.25 1.81 -12.10
CA PRO A 53 -3.23 0.95 -13.30
C PRO A 53 -1.84 0.43 -13.67
N ARG A 54 -0.77 0.98 -13.06
CA ARG A 54 0.63 0.60 -13.31
C ARG A 54 1.23 -0.25 -12.19
N LEU A 55 0.46 -0.60 -11.16
CA LEU A 55 0.99 -1.34 -10.02
C LEU A 55 1.31 -2.78 -10.43
N GLU A 56 2.58 -3.15 -10.34
CA GLU A 56 3.08 -4.48 -10.68
C GLU A 56 3.56 -5.23 -9.44
N ASN A 57 4.15 -4.52 -8.48
CA ASN A 57 4.73 -5.09 -7.28
C ASN A 57 4.02 -4.58 -6.02
N LEU A 58 3.37 -5.48 -5.28
CA LEU A 58 2.71 -5.18 -4.01
C LEU A 58 3.29 -6.05 -2.88
N TRP A 59 3.98 -5.42 -1.94
CA TRP A 59 4.58 -6.10 -0.79
C TRP A 59 3.74 -5.84 0.46
N MET A 60 3.32 -6.90 1.14
CA MET A 60 2.44 -6.82 2.32
C MET A 60 2.88 -7.77 3.43
N ALA A 61 4.15 -8.15 3.43
CA ALA A 61 4.69 -9.11 4.39
C ALA A 61 4.52 -8.62 5.83
N ARG A 62 4.29 -9.54 6.77
CA ARG A 62 4.13 -9.22 8.20
C ARG A 62 3.03 -8.18 8.46
N ASN A 63 1.87 -8.41 7.86
CA ASN A 63 0.60 -7.81 8.24
C ASN A 63 -0.30 -8.85 8.95
N GLN A 64 -1.53 -8.47 9.25
CA GLN A 64 -2.52 -9.30 9.95
C GLN A 64 -3.71 -9.61 9.03
N ILE A 65 -3.47 -9.72 7.73
CA ILE A 65 -4.51 -9.89 6.71
C ILE A 65 -5.18 -11.24 6.92
N ARG A 66 -6.44 -11.23 7.34
CA ARG A 66 -7.25 -12.43 7.59
C ARG A 66 -8.33 -12.64 6.54
N THR A 67 -8.65 -11.60 5.76
CA THR A 67 -9.73 -11.64 4.79
C THR A 67 -9.37 -10.80 3.58
N LEU A 68 -9.47 -11.41 2.41
CA LEU A 68 -9.54 -10.72 1.13
C LEU A 68 -11.03 -10.59 0.83
N ARG A 69 -11.59 -9.37 0.83
CA ARG A 69 -12.97 -9.18 0.37
C ARG A 69 -12.91 -8.73 -1.09
N HIS A 70 -13.54 -9.53 -1.94
CA HIS A 70 -13.83 -9.20 -3.32
C HIS A 70 -14.98 -8.18 -3.39
#